data_AF-G9KYI3-F1
#
_entry.id   AF-G9KYI3-F1
#
_cell.length_a   1.000
_cell.length_b   1.000
_cell.length_c   1.000
_cell.angle_alpha   90.00
_cell.angle_beta   90.00
_cell.angle_gamma   90.00
#
_symmetry.space_group_name_H-M   'P 1'
#
loop_
_entity.id
_entity.type
_entity.pdbx_description
1 polymer ?
#
loop_
_entity_poly.entity_id
_entity_poly.type
_entity_poly.pdbx_seq_one_letter_code
_entity_poly.pdbx_strand_id
1 'polypeptide(L)'
;MPLFPTTRLLSPYGSDRLVRLAARLRPALCDTLITVGSQEFPAHSLVLAGVSQQLGRRGHWALMKGISPSTFAQLLYFVYGESVELQPGELGPLEEAARALGVQSLEEACKKARRDRARELGPRLKEHQEEPEKPTKDSERGLEGHGEQRPETFVRAGWREQEALYEQRPPKDSSERAEAMKEG
;
A
#
# COMPACT_ATOMS: atom_id res chain seq x y z
N MET A 1 -26.24 -6.49 -19.60
CA MET A 1 -25.47 -5.72 -18.61
C MET A 1 -24.01 -6.15 -18.70
N PRO A 2 -23.04 -5.23 -18.83
CA PRO A 2 -21.63 -5.60 -18.70
C PRO A 2 -21.36 -6.02 -17.25
N LEU A 3 -20.88 -7.25 -17.06
CA LEU A 3 -20.40 -7.72 -15.76
C LEU A 3 -19.00 -7.14 -15.54
N PHE A 4 -18.91 -6.02 -14.83
CA PHE A 4 -17.62 -5.52 -14.36
C PHE A 4 -17.03 -6.52 -13.35
N PRO A 5 -15.73 -6.85 -13.44
CA PRO A 5 -15.13 -7.79 -12.50
C PRO A 5 -15.17 -7.25 -11.07
N THR A 6 -15.65 -8.07 -10.15
CA THR A 6 -15.55 -7.81 -8.71
C THR A 6 -14.11 -7.98 -8.24
N THR A 7 -13.68 -7.17 -7.29
CA THR A 7 -12.40 -7.39 -6.59
C THR A 7 -12.65 -8.20 -5.34
N ARG A 8 -11.88 -9.27 -5.15
CA ARG A 8 -11.89 -10.06 -3.92
C ARG A 8 -10.64 -9.76 -3.10
N LEU A 9 -10.81 -9.19 -1.91
CA LEU A 9 -9.73 -8.96 -0.95
C LEU A 9 -9.68 -10.14 0.03
N LEU A 10 -8.50 -10.73 0.20
CA LEU A 10 -8.28 -11.84 1.13
C LEU A 10 -7.83 -11.28 2.48
N SER A 11 -8.55 -11.63 3.56
CA SER A 11 -8.11 -11.28 4.91
C SER A 11 -6.95 -12.15 5.37
N PRO A 12 -5.87 -11.56 5.93
CA PRO A 12 -4.78 -12.32 6.53
C PRO A 12 -5.19 -12.98 7.87
N TYR A 13 -6.32 -12.58 8.46
CA TYR A 13 -6.74 -12.99 9.80
C TYR A 13 -7.55 -14.30 9.81
N GLY A 14 -7.95 -14.82 8.65
CA GLY A 14 -8.80 -16.01 8.53
C GLY A 14 -8.17 -17.33 9.03
N SER A 15 -6.85 -17.38 9.21
CA SER A 15 -6.16 -18.55 9.77
C SER A 15 -6.14 -18.56 11.32
N ASP A 16 -6.22 -17.39 11.96
CA ASP A 16 -6.12 -17.24 13.40
C ASP A 16 -7.28 -17.97 14.12
N ARG A 17 -6.97 -18.65 15.23
CA ARG A 17 -7.96 -19.46 15.96
C ARG A 17 -8.89 -18.60 16.82
N LEU A 18 -8.40 -17.52 17.41
CA LEU A 18 -9.15 -16.60 18.25
C LEU A 18 -10.03 -15.68 17.41
N VAL A 19 -9.51 -15.13 16.31
CA VAL A 19 -10.31 -14.30 15.37
C VAL A 19 -11.47 -15.12 14.80
N ARG A 20 -11.21 -16.34 14.31
CA ARG A 20 -12.27 -17.25 13.86
C ARG A 20 -13.27 -17.63 14.95
N LEU A 21 -12.85 -17.73 16.22
CA LEU A 21 -13.76 -17.98 17.32
C LEU A 21 -14.65 -16.76 17.59
N ALA A 22 -14.06 -15.56 17.68
CA ALA A 22 -14.78 -14.31 17.86
C ALA A 22 -15.77 -14.03 16.71
N ALA A 23 -15.43 -14.41 15.47
CA ALA A 23 -16.33 -14.34 14.32
C ALA A 23 -17.59 -15.19 14.50
N ARG A 24 -17.44 -16.44 14.98
CA ARG A 24 -18.57 -17.33 15.27
C ARG A 24 -19.37 -16.93 16.51
N LEU A 25 -18.76 -16.22 17.45
CA LEU A 25 -19.42 -15.83 18.70
C LEU A 25 -20.21 -14.52 18.57
N ARG A 26 -19.82 -13.60 17.69
CA ARG A 26 -20.54 -12.33 17.45
C ARG A 26 -22.05 -12.58 17.25
N PRO A 27 -22.95 -11.86 17.95
CA PRO A 27 -22.70 -10.72 18.85
C PRO A 27 -22.41 -11.08 20.33
N ALA A 28 -22.41 -12.35 20.72
CA ALA A 28 -22.06 -12.75 22.08
C ALA A 28 -20.62 -12.34 22.44
N LEU A 29 -20.40 -12.04 23.72
CA LEU A 29 -19.12 -11.58 24.30
C LEU A 29 -18.52 -10.30 23.69
N CYS A 30 -19.26 -9.56 22.86
CA CYS A 30 -18.84 -8.25 22.36
C CYS A 30 -18.85 -7.22 23.51
N ASP A 31 -17.69 -6.61 23.77
CA ASP A 31 -17.45 -5.56 24.76
C ASP A 31 -17.31 -4.16 24.15
N THR A 32 -17.48 -4.05 22.83
CA THR A 32 -17.53 -2.80 22.07
C THR A 32 -18.80 -2.74 21.21
N LEU A 33 -19.47 -1.59 21.19
CA LEU A 33 -20.55 -1.26 20.26
C LEU A 33 -20.15 -0.04 19.43
N ILE A 34 -20.12 -0.16 18.11
CA ILE A 34 -19.73 0.94 17.20
C ILE A 34 -20.96 1.39 16.43
N THR A 35 -21.32 2.67 16.54
CA THR A 35 -22.42 3.24 15.74
C THR A 35 -21.87 3.95 14.51
N VAL A 36 -22.36 3.59 13.32
CA VAL A 36 -22.05 4.25 12.04
C VAL A 36 -23.35 4.68 11.40
N GLY A 37 -23.60 5.99 11.36
CA GLY A 37 -24.91 6.52 10.98
C GLY A 37 -26.00 6.04 11.94
N SER A 38 -26.98 5.30 11.42
CA SER A 38 -28.07 4.67 12.19
C SER A 38 -27.89 3.16 12.40
N GLN A 39 -26.72 2.60 12.07
CA GLN A 39 -26.44 1.17 12.22
C GLN A 39 -25.45 0.91 13.35
N GLU A 40 -25.64 -0.19 14.06
CA GLU A 40 -24.83 -0.60 15.20
C GLU A 40 -24.05 -1.89 14.90
N PHE A 41 -22.78 -1.89 15.28
CA PHE A 41 -21.83 -2.94 14.97
C PHE A 41 -21.20 -3.47 16.27
N PRO A 42 -21.71 -4.58 16.85
CA PRO A 42 -21.10 -5.21 18.01
C PRO A 42 -19.76 -5.84 17.64
N ALA A 43 -18.74 -5.62 18.45
CA ALA A 43 -17.38 -6.09 18.22
C ALA A 43 -16.67 -6.44 19.53
N HIS A 44 -15.58 -7.19 19.40
CA HIS A 44 -14.70 -7.55 20.50
C HIS A 44 -13.49 -6.59 20.47
N SER A 45 -13.28 -5.81 21.53
CA SER A 45 -12.24 -4.78 21.59
C SER A 45 -10.84 -5.36 21.38
N LEU A 46 -10.62 -6.60 21.82
CA LEU A 46 -9.36 -7.33 21.64
C LEU A 46 -9.06 -7.63 20.16
N VAL A 47 -10.07 -8.03 19.37
CA VAL A 47 -9.91 -8.27 17.93
C VAL A 47 -9.61 -6.96 17.21
N LEU A 48 -10.30 -5.88 17.59
CA LEU A 48 -10.06 -4.55 17.04
C LEU A 48 -8.67 -4.00 17.39
N ALA A 49 -8.21 -4.20 18.63
CA ALA A 49 -6.88 -3.78 19.09
C ALA A 49 -5.74 -4.50 18.32
N GLY A 50 -5.96 -5.76 17.94
CA GLY A 50 -5.00 -6.53 17.13
C GLY A 50 -4.83 -6.03 15.68
N VAL A 51 -5.72 -5.17 15.19
CA VAL A 51 -5.66 -4.61 13.82
C VAL A 51 -5.49 -3.09 13.77
N SER A 52 -5.91 -2.37 14.82
CA SER A 52 -5.72 -0.91 14.93
C SER A 52 -5.87 -0.43 16.38
N GLN A 53 -4.87 0.31 16.86
CA GLN A 53 -4.90 0.95 18.18
C GLN A 53 -6.08 1.93 18.32
N GLN A 54 -6.51 2.57 17.22
CA GLN A 54 -7.66 3.50 17.21
C GLN A 54 -9.02 2.81 17.37
N LEU A 55 -9.11 1.53 16.97
CA LEU A 55 -10.33 0.72 17.07
C LEU A 55 -10.40 -0.08 18.38
N GLY A 56 -9.26 -0.38 19.02
CA GLY A 56 -9.11 -1.24 20.19
C GLY A 56 -9.72 -0.77 21.53
N ARG A 57 -10.82 -0.01 21.50
CA ARG A 57 -11.50 0.58 22.67
C ARG A 57 -12.85 -0.08 22.96
N ARG A 58 -13.11 -0.28 24.25
CA ARG A 58 -14.35 -0.86 24.81
C ARG A 58 -15.49 0.15 24.87
N GLY A 59 -16.68 -0.36 25.17
CA GLY A 59 -17.90 0.43 25.38
C GLY A 59 -18.55 0.89 24.08
N HIS A 60 -19.45 1.86 24.20
CA HIS A 60 -20.20 2.41 23.08
C HIS A 60 -19.53 3.69 22.56
N TRP A 61 -19.31 3.77 21.25
CA TRP A 61 -18.81 4.98 20.60
C TRP A 61 -19.28 5.08 19.14
N ALA A 62 -19.40 6.31 18.63
CA ALA A 62 -19.78 6.58 17.25
C ALA A 62 -18.56 6.86 16.37
N LEU A 63 -18.65 6.45 15.11
CA LEU A 63 -17.64 6.70 14.08
C LEU A 63 -17.89 8.07 13.42
N MET A 64 -16.84 8.81 13.07
CA MET A 64 -17.00 10.14 12.46
C MET A 64 -17.62 10.08 11.06
N LYS A 65 -18.23 11.20 10.64
CA LYS A 65 -18.81 11.38 9.29
C LYS A 65 -17.76 11.12 8.21
N GLY A 66 -18.17 10.42 7.14
CA GLY A 66 -17.34 10.14 5.96
C GLY A 66 -17.26 8.66 5.59
N ILE A 67 -17.45 7.76 6.56
CA ILE A 67 -17.47 6.31 6.32
C ILE A 67 -18.92 5.82 6.34
N SER A 68 -19.33 5.11 5.28
CA SER A 68 -20.68 4.56 5.16
C SER A 68 -20.85 3.28 6.00
N PRO A 69 -22.06 2.91 6.42
CA PRO A 69 -22.29 1.67 7.17
C PRO A 69 -21.88 0.41 6.40
N SER A 70 -22.09 0.36 5.07
CA SER A 70 -21.67 -0.78 4.24
C SER A 70 -20.15 -0.88 4.12
N THR A 71 -19.46 0.25 3.95
CA THR A 71 -17.99 0.31 3.96
C THR A 71 -17.42 -0.14 5.31
N PHE A 72 -18.05 0.25 6.42
CA PHE A 72 -17.64 -0.20 7.75
C PHE A 72 -17.92 -1.70 7.96
N ALA A 73 -19.05 -2.22 7.47
CA ALA A 73 -19.36 -3.65 7.51
C ALA A 73 -18.29 -4.47 6.75
N GLN A 74 -17.95 -4.06 5.52
CA GLN A 74 -16.87 -4.66 4.71
C GLN A 74 -15.53 -4.70 5.46
N LEU A 75 -15.12 -3.58 6.06
CA LEU A 75 -13.91 -3.51 6.89
C LEU A 75 -14.00 -4.46 8.09
N LEU A 76 -15.15 -4.54 8.75
CA LEU A 76 -15.35 -5.39 9.93
C LEU A 76 -15.35 -6.88 9.59
N TYR A 77 -15.90 -7.29 8.44
CA TYR A 77 -15.78 -8.66 7.92
C TYR A 77 -14.32 -9.02 7.64
N PHE A 78 -13.57 -8.12 6.98
CA PHE A 78 -12.14 -8.33 6.73
C PHE A 78 -11.35 -8.52 8.03
N VAL A 79 -11.58 -7.67 9.04
CA VAL A 79 -10.93 -7.78 10.36
C VAL A 79 -11.24 -9.10 11.06
N TYR A 80 -12.43 -9.67 10.82
CA TYR A 80 -12.86 -10.96 11.39
C TYR A 80 -12.45 -12.19 10.56
N GLY A 81 -11.59 -12.00 9.56
CA GLY A 81 -10.98 -13.10 8.80
C GLY A 81 -11.69 -13.46 7.50
N GLU A 82 -12.76 -12.75 7.13
CA GLU A 82 -13.53 -13.02 5.92
C GLU A 82 -12.89 -12.40 4.67
N SER A 83 -13.14 -13.01 3.50
CA SER A 83 -12.75 -12.40 2.23
C SER A 83 -13.86 -11.45 1.77
N VAL A 84 -13.51 -10.23 1.39
CA VAL A 84 -14.48 -9.20 1.01
C VAL A 84 -14.53 -9.10 -0.52
N GLU A 85 -15.73 -9.23 -1.08
CA GLU A 85 -15.99 -9.00 -2.51
C GLU A 85 -16.54 -7.59 -2.72
N LEU A 86 -15.98 -6.88 -3.68
CA LEU A 86 -16.17 -5.45 -3.91
C LEU A 86 -16.54 -5.17 -5.35
N GLN A 87 -17.59 -4.37 -5.52
CA GLN A 87 -17.92 -3.72 -6.79
C GLN A 87 -16.89 -2.64 -7.13
N PRO A 88 -16.74 -2.24 -8.41
CA PRO A 88 -15.71 -1.29 -8.83
C PRO A 88 -15.72 0.05 -8.08
N GLY A 89 -16.88 0.52 -7.61
CA GLY A 89 -17.02 1.77 -6.86
C GLY A 89 -16.70 1.67 -5.36
N GLU A 90 -16.57 0.47 -4.79
CA GLU A 90 -16.43 0.27 -3.33
C GLU A 90 -14.96 0.27 -2.86
N LEU A 91 -14.03 -0.05 -3.76
CA LEU A 91 -12.60 -0.18 -3.44
C LEU A 91 -11.97 1.13 -2.94
N GLY A 92 -12.37 2.28 -3.50
CA GLY A 92 -11.89 3.60 -3.08
C GLY A 92 -12.33 3.96 -1.65
N PRO A 93 -13.66 4.02 -1.38
CA PRO A 93 -14.18 4.26 -0.04
C PRO A 93 -13.64 3.30 1.03
N LEU A 94 -13.41 2.02 0.69
CA LEU A 94 -12.85 1.06 1.63
C LEU A 94 -11.37 1.34 1.95
N GLU A 95 -10.55 1.75 0.97
CA GLU A 95 -9.17 2.17 1.23
C GLU A 95 -9.10 3.42 2.10
N GLU A 96 -9.95 4.41 1.82
CA GLU A 96 -10.05 5.64 2.62
C GLU A 96 -10.48 5.36 4.05
N ALA A 97 -11.48 4.48 4.24
CA ALA A 97 -11.90 4.01 5.56
C ALA A 97 -10.80 3.23 6.29
N ALA A 98 -10.09 2.34 5.60
CA ALA A 98 -8.99 1.57 6.17
C ALA A 98 -7.84 2.50 6.65
N ARG A 99 -7.46 3.48 5.82
CA ARG A 99 -6.49 4.53 6.15
C ARG A 99 -6.92 5.34 7.37
N ALA A 100 -8.14 5.88 7.34
CA ALA A 100 -8.67 6.74 8.40
C ALA A 100 -8.89 6.01 9.74
N LEU A 101 -9.03 4.68 9.71
CA LEU A 101 -9.18 3.82 10.90
C LEU A 101 -7.89 3.09 11.28
N GLY A 102 -6.78 3.30 10.56
CA GLY A 102 -5.48 2.69 10.86
C GLY A 102 -5.38 1.19 10.57
N VAL A 103 -6.25 0.62 9.73
CA VAL A 103 -6.25 -0.81 9.37
C VAL A 103 -5.32 -1.05 8.18
N GLN A 104 -4.01 -0.99 8.44
CA GLN A 104 -2.96 -0.98 7.41
C GLN A 104 -3.01 -2.18 6.45
N SER A 105 -3.35 -3.37 6.95
CA SER A 105 -3.46 -4.60 6.15
C SER A 105 -4.54 -4.50 5.06
N LEU A 106 -5.67 -3.87 5.37
CA LEU A 106 -6.75 -3.62 4.43
C LEU A 106 -6.40 -2.49 3.45
N GLU A 107 -5.74 -1.44 3.92
CA GLU A 107 -5.27 -0.34 3.07
C GLU A 107 -4.30 -0.85 1.98
N GLU A 108 -3.30 -1.66 2.35
CA GLU A 108 -2.37 -2.25 1.38
C GLU A 108 -3.03 -3.28 0.46
N ALA A 109 -4.00 -4.06 0.96
CA ALA A 109 -4.79 -4.95 0.12
C ALA A 109 -5.58 -4.18 -0.97
N CYS A 110 -6.18 -3.03 -0.60
CA CYS A 110 -6.89 -2.18 -1.55
C CYS A 110 -5.95 -1.55 -2.59
N LYS A 111 -4.81 -0.99 -2.14
CA LYS A 111 -3.78 -0.44 -3.03
C LYS A 111 -3.26 -1.48 -4.02
N LYS A 112 -3.01 -2.70 -3.55
CA LYS A 112 -2.56 -3.81 -4.40
C LYS A 112 -3.61 -4.14 -5.46
N ALA A 113 -4.86 -4.35 -5.06
CA ALA A 113 -5.94 -4.65 -6.01
C ALA A 113 -6.15 -3.55 -7.06
N ARG A 114 -5.98 -2.26 -6.69
CA ARG A 114 -6.00 -1.13 -7.65
C ARG A 114 -4.83 -1.20 -8.64
N ARG A 115 -3.61 -1.52 -8.20
CA ARG A 115 -2.43 -1.67 -9.07
C ARG A 115 -2.58 -2.85 -10.03
N ASP A 116 -3.13 -3.97 -9.56
CA ASP A 116 -3.32 -5.18 -10.36
C ASP A 116 -4.35 -4.93 -11.47
N ARG A 117 -5.50 -4.30 -11.17
CA ARG A 117 -6.47 -3.83 -12.19
C ARG A 117 -5.85 -2.89 -13.24
N ALA A 118 -4.99 -1.96 -12.82
CA ALA A 118 -4.32 -1.05 -13.76
C ALA A 118 -3.35 -1.79 -14.71
N ARG A 119 -2.72 -2.88 -14.23
CA ARG A 119 -1.84 -3.74 -15.03
C ARG A 119 -2.59 -4.64 -16.00
N GLU A 120 -3.83 -5.05 -15.69
CA GLU A 120 -4.67 -5.82 -16.61
C GLU A 120 -5.18 -4.98 -17.79
N LEU A 121 -5.44 -3.68 -17.57
CA LEU A 121 -5.94 -2.76 -18.59
C LEU A 121 -4.83 -2.15 -19.47
N GLY A 122 -3.59 -2.07 -18.96
CA GLY A 122 -2.46 -1.41 -19.63
C GLY A 122 -1.90 -2.04 -20.94
N PRO A 123 -1.89 -3.37 -21.17
CA PRO A 123 -1.19 -3.96 -22.32
C PRO A 123 -1.94 -3.87 -23.66
N ARG A 124 -3.25 -3.60 -23.65
CA ARG A 124 -4.14 -3.72 -24.83
C ARG A 124 -3.97 -2.64 -25.91
N LEU A 125 -2.92 -1.82 -25.85
CA LEU A 125 -2.69 -0.65 -26.72
C LEU A 125 -1.33 -0.64 -27.45
N LYS A 126 -0.62 -1.78 -27.52
CA LYS A 126 0.69 -1.88 -28.20
C LYS A 126 0.87 -3.11 -29.12
N GLU A 127 -0.19 -3.52 -29.80
CA GLU A 127 -0.12 -4.44 -30.96
C GLU A 127 -0.98 -3.84 -32.08
N HIS A 128 -0.50 -3.88 -33.33
CA HIS A 128 -0.96 -3.12 -34.52
C HIS A 128 -0.41 -1.69 -34.70
N GLN A 129 0.93 -1.54 -34.76
CA GLN A 129 1.60 -0.60 -35.67
C GLN A 129 3.12 -0.83 -35.72
N GLU A 130 3.56 -1.91 -36.35
CA GLU A 130 4.91 -1.99 -36.95
C GLU A 130 4.97 -3.05 -38.06
N GLU A 131 4.37 -2.70 -39.20
CA GLU A 131 4.64 -3.28 -40.51
C GLU A 131 4.48 -2.11 -41.50
N PRO A 132 5.58 -1.70 -42.14
CA PRO A 132 5.54 -1.68 -43.59
C PRO A 132 6.78 -2.30 -44.23
N GLU A 133 6.53 -3.39 -44.94
CA GLU A 133 7.16 -3.90 -46.16
C GLU A 133 8.34 -3.09 -46.74
N LYS A 134 9.45 -3.79 -47.02
CA LYS A 134 10.54 -3.29 -47.87
C LYS A 134 10.10 -3.17 -49.34
N PRO A 135 10.60 -2.16 -50.06
CA PRO A 135 10.88 -2.29 -51.48
C PRO A 135 12.40 -2.28 -51.76
N THR A 136 12.86 -3.24 -52.55
CA THR A 136 14.17 -3.24 -53.20
C THR A 136 14.20 -2.28 -54.39
N LYS A 137 15.35 -1.62 -54.64
CA LYS A 137 15.87 -1.39 -56.01
C LYS A 137 17.29 -0.85 -56.03
N ASP A 138 18.02 -1.29 -57.05
CA ASP A 138 19.43 -1.01 -57.32
C ASP A 138 19.65 0.35 -57.99
N SER A 139 20.85 0.92 -57.84
CA SER A 139 21.47 1.75 -58.88
C SER A 139 22.98 1.91 -58.63
N GLU A 140 23.79 1.60 -59.65
CA GLU A 140 25.24 1.66 -59.61
C GLU A 140 25.80 3.05 -59.97
N ARG A 141 26.81 3.49 -59.20
CA ARG A 141 27.97 4.38 -59.52
C ARG A 141 28.49 4.98 -58.19
N GLY A 142 29.79 5.06 -57.91
CA GLY A 142 30.99 4.64 -58.63
C GLY A 142 32.20 5.47 -58.18
N LEU A 143 33.41 4.93 -58.41
CA LEU A 143 34.74 5.55 -58.24
C LEU A 143 35.40 5.54 -56.84
N GLU A 144 36.70 5.26 -56.91
CA GLU A 144 37.66 5.07 -55.83
C GLU A 144 38.25 6.41 -55.34
N GLY A 145 38.84 6.42 -54.14
CA GLY A 145 39.54 7.59 -53.62
C GLY A 145 40.24 7.31 -52.28
N HIS A 146 41.45 6.75 -52.33
CA HIS A 146 42.33 6.65 -51.16
C HIS A 146 42.74 8.05 -50.66
N GLY A 147 42.70 8.26 -49.35
CA GLY A 147 43.18 9.48 -48.69
C GLY A 147 43.31 9.29 -47.19
N GLU A 148 44.54 9.11 -46.71
CA GLU A 148 44.84 8.92 -45.28
C GLU A 148 44.70 10.24 -44.50
N GLN A 149 44.20 10.18 -43.26
CA GLN A 149 44.95 10.61 -42.05
C GLN A 149 44.14 10.49 -40.75
N ARG A 150 44.83 9.97 -39.72
CA ARG A 150 44.59 10.00 -38.26
C ARG A 150 46.00 10.09 -37.62
N PRO A 151 46.19 10.38 -36.31
CA PRO A 151 45.22 10.48 -35.21
C PRO A 151 45.23 11.89 -34.56
N GLU A 152 44.59 12.14 -33.40
CA GLU A 152 45.14 11.96 -32.05
C GLU A 152 43.98 11.92 -31.00
N THR A 153 43.84 10.81 -30.25
CA THR A 153 44.20 10.60 -28.82
C THR A 153 43.36 11.35 -27.77
N PHE A 154 42.61 10.59 -26.95
CA PHE A 154 42.72 10.52 -25.47
C PHE A 154 41.71 9.47 -24.94
N VAL A 155 42.17 8.27 -24.58
CA VAL A 155 42.48 7.81 -23.21
C VAL A 155 41.25 7.66 -22.29
N ARG A 156 40.70 6.44 -22.36
CA ARG A 156 40.21 5.58 -21.26
C ARG A 156 40.41 6.13 -19.82
N ALA A 157 39.32 6.25 -19.07
CA ALA A 157 39.34 6.26 -17.60
C ALA A 157 38.45 5.13 -17.06
N GLY A 158 39.03 4.24 -16.25
CA GLY A 158 38.32 3.23 -15.48
C GLY A 158 38.32 3.58 -13.99
N TRP A 159 37.55 2.82 -13.19
CA TRP A 159 37.44 2.96 -11.73
C TRP A 159 38.79 3.01 -11.00
N ARG A 160 38.87 3.78 -9.89
CA ARG A 160 38.79 3.23 -8.51
C ARG A 160 38.62 4.32 -7.44
N GLU A 161 38.26 3.90 -6.22
CA GLU A 161 38.14 4.73 -5.02
C GLU A 161 39.46 5.37 -4.54
N GLN A 162 39.33 6.38 -3.67
CA GLN A 162 40.22 6.55 -2.53
C GLN A 162 39.52 7.27 -1.37
N GLU A 163 39.48 6.63 -0.21
CA GLU A 163 39.17 7.27 1.08
C GLU A 163 40.35 8.13 1.53
N ALA A 164 40.08 9.23 2.23
CA ALA A 164 41.04 9.91 3.10
C ALA A 164 40.33 10.37 4.38
N LEU A 165 41.01 10.23 5.52
CA LEU A 165 40.43 10.20 6.87
C LEU A 165 40.62 11.52 7.63
N TYR A 166 39.66 11.78 8.54
CA TYR A 166 39.79 12.41 9.89
C TYR A 166 40.59 13.70 10.13
N GLU A 167 39.92 14.66 10.80
CA GLU A 167 40.21 15.20 12.15
C GLU A 167 38.85 15.78 12.67
N GLN A 168 38.25 15.31 13.78
CA GLN A 168 38.38 15.79 15.18
C GLN A 168 38.02 17.29 15.37
N ARG A 169 37.26 17.77 16.37
CA ARG A 169 36.43 17.20 17.48
C ARG A 169 35.46 18.32 18.01
N PRO A 170 34.56 18.08 18.99
CA PRO A 170 33.43 18.97 19.34
C PRO A 170 33.64 19.86 20.59
N PRO A 171 32.62 20.65 20.99
CA PRO A 171 32.42 21.08 22.38
C PRO A 171 31.32 20.25 23.10
N LYS A 172 31.75 19.54 24.16
CA LYS A 172 31.01 19.31 25.42
C LYS A 172 31.00 20.62 26.24
N ASP A 173 30.41 20.83 27.43
CA ASP A 173 29.55 20.14 28.43
C ASP A 173 28.98 21.32 29.28
N SER A 174 28.00 21.25 30.19
CA SER A 174 26.96 20.29 30.61
C SER A 174 25.98 21.06 31.55
N SER A 175 24.85 20.46 31.98
CA SER A 175 24.19 20.87 33.24
C SER A 175 23.29 19.75 33.79
N GLU A 176 23.50 19.39 35.05
CA GLU A 176 22.88 18.24 35.73
C GLU A 176 22.32 18.69 37.09
N ARG A 177 21.16 18.13 37.48
CA ARG A 177 20.56 18.09 38.83
C ARG A 177 19.99 19.37 39.48
N ALA A 178 18.74 19.24 39.91
CA ALA A 178 18.34 19.54 41.29
C ALA A 178 17.13 18.65 41.68
N GLU A 179 17.30 17.77 42.66
CA GLU A 179 16.18 17.11 43.37
C GLU A 179 15.79 17.97 44.57
N ALA A 180 14.50 18.00 44.93
CA ALA A 180 14.06 18.39 46.27
C ALA A 180 12.68 17.77 46.60
N MET A 181 12.61 17.03 47.71
CA MET A 181 11.37 16.50 48.28
C MET A 181 10.42 17.61 48.75
N LYS A 182 9.13 17.30 48.84
CA LYS A 182 8.31 17.73 49.97
C LYS A 182 7.15 16.78 50.24
N GLU A 183 7.18 16.15 51.41
CA GLU A 183 5.99 15.59 52.05
C GLU A 183 5.14 16.73 52.66
N GLY A 184 3.86 16.44 52.87
CA GLY A 184 2.87 17.30 53.54
C GLY A 184 1.64 16.49 53.90
#